data_AF-A0A497QCW8-F1
#
_entry.id   AF-A0A497QCW8-F1
#
_cell.length_a   1.000
_cell.length_b   1.000
_cell.length_c   1.000
_cell.angle_alpha   90.00
_cell.angle_beta   90.00
_cell.angle_gamma   90.00
#
_symmetry.space_group_name_H-M   'P 1'
#
loop_
_entity.id
_entity.type
_entity.pdbx_description
1 polymer ?
#
loop_
_entity_poly.entity_id
_entity_poly.type
_entity_poly.pdbx_seq_one_letter_code
_entity_poly.pdbx_strand_id
1 'polypeptide(L)'
;MEHNIKQDVLSPEEAGIKNGNGFRRPFKLDGITYKIYTPSGTAYITVNGDENNYPIEVMVNIGKTGSEIQGMANVLARYISRDLRRHYRKIDKVIETIKGIKSADPVIQTEGELAGKVVYSLPDAFAKALMDYYKRYHKPN
;
A
#
# COMPACT_ATOMS: atom_id res chain seq x y z
N MET A 1 -32.70 40.75 -17.66
CA MET A 1 -31.62 40.64 -16.66
C MET A 1 -31.02 39.25 -16.83
N GLU A 2 -30.07 39.14 -17.75
CA GLU A 2 -29.34 37.90 -18.00
C GLU A 2 -28.30 37.74 -16.89
N HIS A 3 -28.50 36.74 -16.02
CA HIS A 3 -27.43 36.29 -15.12
C HIS A 3 -26.59 35.28 -15.90
N ASN A 4 -25.55 35.79 -16.56
CA ASN A 4 -24.60 35.01 -17.34
C ASN A 4 -23.62 34.32 -16.38
N ILE A 5 -23.96 33.10 -15.93
CA ILE A 5 -23.12 32.24 -15.08
C ILE A 5 -22.14 31.46 -15.98
N LYS A 6 -21.31 32.17 -16.73
CA LYS A 6 -20.11 31.60 -17.34
C LYS A 6 -18.95 32.51 -17.00
N GLN A 7 -18.16 32.01 -16.05
CA GLN A 7 -16.82 32.37 -15.59
C GLN A 7 -16.84 32.42 -14.06
N ASP A 8 -15.96 31.80 -13.30
CA ASP A 8 -14.87 30.84 -13.51
C ASP A 8 -14.64 30.41 -12.04
N VAL A 9 -14.87 29.16 -11.66
CA VAL A 9 -13.80 28.21 -11.33
C VAL A 9 -14.46 26.84 -11.01
N LEU A 10 -14.28 25.83 -11.85
CA LEU A 10 -14.04 24.46 -11.35
C LEU A 10 -12.56 24.18 -11.55
N SER A 11 -11.90 24.04 -10.42
CA SER A 11 -10.46 24.07 -10.20
C SER A 11 -10.03 22.72 -9.69
N PRO A 12 -8.75 22.41 -9.88
CA PRO A 12 -8.25 21.08 -10.20
C PRO A 12 -9.17 20.09 -10.94
N GLU A 13 -10.49 20.02 -10.68
CA GLU A 13 -11.46 18.89 -10.69
C GLU A 13 -11.86 18.26 -12.03
N GLU A 14 -11.06 18.52 -13.06
CA GLU A 14 -10.53 17.41 -13.87
C GLU A 14 -9.38 16.69 -13.09
N ALA A 15 -9.36 16.79 -11.74
CA ALA A 15 -8.23 16.80 -10.79
C ALA A 15 -7.59 15.45 -10.55
N GLY A 16 -7.56 14.59 -11.56
CA GLY A 16 -6.47 13.66 -11.68
C GLY A 16 -5.19 14.48 -11.77
N ILE A 17 -4.68 14.95 -10.62
CA ILE A 17 -3.37 15.55 -10.47
C ILE A 17 -2.47 14.58 -11.21
N LYS A 18 -2.12 14.96 -12.45
CA LYS A 18 -1.19 14.20 -13.26
C LYS A 18 0.11 14.41 -12.51
N ASN A 19 0.35 13.55 -11.54
CA ASN A 19 1.70 13.12 -11.27
C ASN A 19 2.27 12.83 -12.66
N GLY A 20 3.45 13.36 -12.99
CA GLY A 20 4.06 13.18 -14.32
C GLY A 20 4.27 11.70 -14.72
N ASN A 21 3.83 10.76 -13.89
CA ASN A 21 3.77 9.32 -14.08
C ASN A 21 2.43 8.79 -14.62
N GLY A 22 1.41 9.63 -14.87
CA GLY A 22 0.12 9.22 -15.46
C GLY A 22 -0.88 8.59 -14.50
N PHE A 23 -0.65 8.63 -13.18
CA PHE A 23 -1.60 8.13 -12.18
C PHE A 23 -2.85 9.01 -12.08
N ARG A 24 -4.03 8.39 -12.13
CA ARG A 24 -5.32 8.99 -11.76
C ARG A 24 -6.01 8.09 -10.76
N ARG A 25 -6.44 8.63 -9.61
CA ARG A 25 -7.13 7.82 -8.59
C ARG A 25 -8.52 7.42 -9.11
N PRO A 26 -8.84 6.12 -9.18
CA PRO A 26 -10.16 5.67 -9.61
C PRO A 26 -11.21 5.87 -8.50
N PHE A 27 -12.49 5.78 -8.88
CA PHE A 27 -13.62 5.93 -7.94
C PHE A 27 -13.72 4.77 -6.93
N LYS A 28 -13.38 3.55 -7.36
CA LYS A 28 -13.40 2.33 -6.55
C LYS A 28 -12.05 1.64 -6.61
N LEU A 29 -11.69 0.95 -5.53
CA LEU A 29 -10.54 0.07 -5.44
C LEU A 29 -10.97 -1.31 -4.97
N ASP A 30 -10.26 -2.34 -5.41
CA ASP A 30 -10.42 -3.70 -4.91
C ASP A 30 -9.18 -4.10 -4.09
N GLY A 31 -9.42 -4.73 -2.94
CA GLY A 31 -8.40 -4.92 -1.91
C GLY A 31 -8.30 -6.35 -1.38
N ILE A 32 -7.08 -6.74 -0.98
CA ILE A 32 -6.80 -8.00 -0.28
C ILE A 32 -6.16 -7.68 1.05
N THR A 33 -6.67 -8.27 2.13
CA THR A 33 -6.08 -8.17 3.47
C THR A 33 -5.27 -9.40 3.81
N TYR A 34 -4.00 -9.18 4.12
CA TYR A 34 -3.03 -10.18 4.55
C TYR A 34 -2.88 -10.14 6.06
N LYS A 35 -3.06 -11.28 6.71
CA LYS A 35 -2.64 -11.48 8.11
C LYS A 35 -1.17 -11.89 8.10
N ILE A 36 -0.31 -11.09 8.74
CA ILE A 36 1.14 -11.30 8.78
C ILE A 36 1.62 -11.16 10.22
N TYR A 37 2.32 -12.18 10.71
CA TYR A 37 2.98 -12.11 12.01
C TYR A 37 4.25 -11.28 11.90
N THR A 38 4.38 -10.26 12.75
CA THR A 38 5.53 -9.35 12.78
C THR A 38 6.10 -9.29 14.20
N PRO A 39 7.34 -8.81 14.38
CA PRO A 39 7.91 -8.62 15.73
C PRO A 39 7.09 -7.65 16.60
N SER A 40 6.34 -6.74 15.98
CA SER A 40 5.48 -5.76 16.65
C SER A 40 4.07 -6.28 16.93
N GLY A 41 3.74 -7.53 16.58
CA GLY A 41 2.40 -8.12 16.72
C GLY A 41 1.83 -8.63 15.40
N THR A 42 0.56 -9.05 15.42
CA THR A 42 -0.13 -9.53 14.21
C THR A 42 -0.62 -8.34 13.40
N ALA A 43 -0.03 -8.13 12.22
CA ALA A 43 -0.42 -7.08 11.30
C ALA A 43 -1.45 -7.59 10.30
N TYR A 44 -2.50 -6.81 10.09
CA TYR A 44 -3.48 -6.98 9.02
C TYR A 44 -3.23 -5.89 8.00
N ILE A 45 -2.54 -6.26 6.91
CA ILE A 45 -2.14 -5.33 5.86
C ILE A 45 -3.10 -5.48 4.70
N THR A 46 -3.86 -4.42 4.39
CA THR A 46 -4.72 -4.38 3.21
C THR A 46 -3.96 -3.73 2.06
N VAL A 47 -3.88 -4.40 0.92
CA VAL A 47 -3.34 -3.87 -0.34
C VAL A 47 -4.51 -3.62 -1.28
N ASN A 48 -4.71 -2.36 -1.68
CA ASN A 48 -5.74 -1.94 -2.62
C ASN A 48 -5.10 -1.63 -3.98
N GLY A 49 -5.68 -2.18 -5.06
CA GLY A 49 -5.24 -1.93 -6.43
C GLY A 49 -6.27 -1.20 -7.27
N ASP A 50 -5.80 -0.71 -8.41
CA ASP A 50 -6.63 -0.14 -9.47
C ASP A 50 -7.31 -1.23 -10.32
N GLU A 51 -8.03 -0.82 -11.36
CA GLU A 51 -8.70 -1.71 -12.30
C GLU A 51 -7.76 -2.66 -13.06
N ASN A 52 -6.46 -2.37 -13.08
CA ASN A 52 -5.42 -3.20 -13.70
C ASN A 52 -4.63 -4.02 -12.66
N ASN A 53 -5.10 -4.07 -11.41
CA ASN A 53 -4.45 -4.73 -10.28
C ASN A 53 -3.02 -4.21 -9.98
N TYR A 54 -2.72 -2.95 -10.28
CA TYR A 54 -1.52 -2.30 -9.75
C TYR A 54 -1.82 -1.76 -8.35
N PRO A 55 -1.00 -2.05 -7.33
CA PRO A 55 -1.19 -1.50 -5.99
C PRO A 55 -1.09 0.03 -5.99
N ILE A 56 -2.04 0.68 -5.33
CA ILE A 56 -2.07 2.15 -5.22
C ILE A 56 -2.08 2.65 -3.79
N GLU A 57 -2.46 1.81 -2.83
CA GLU A 57 -2.41 2.12 -1.40
C GLU A 57 -2.36 0.86 -0.56
N VAL A 58 -1.83 1.03 0.66
CA VAL A 58 -1.82 0.03 1.70
C VAL A 58 -2.37 0.62 3.00
N MET A 59 -3.07 -0.20 3.76
CA MET A 59 -3.56 0.12 5.10
C MET A 59 -3.06 -0.95 6.07
N VAL A 60 -3.02 -0.62 7.35
CA VAL A 60 -2.58 -1.57 8.38
C VAL A 60 -3.34 -1.41 9.67
N ASN A 61 -3.65 -2.53 10.29
CA ASN A 61 -4.05 -2.62 11.69
C ASN A 61 -3.15 -3.64 12.38
N ILE A 62 -2.66 -3.34 13.59
CA ILE A 62 -1.83 -4.27 14.35
C ILE A 62 -2.57 -4.69 15.62
N GLY A 63 -2.78 -5.99 15.77
CA GLY A 63 -3.46 -6.56 16.92
C GLY A 63 -2.62 -6.44 18.19
N LYS A 64 -3.27 -6.07 19.30
CA LYS A 64 -2.68 -5.98 20.65
C LYS A 64 -1.48 -5.03 20.76
N THR A 65 -1.39 -4.01 19.91
CA THR A 65 -0.38 -2.95 20.03
C THR A 65 -0.91 -1.72 20.76
N GLY A 66 -0.03 -1.03 21.47
CA GLY A 66 -0.33 0.30 22.02
C GLY A 66 -0.57 1.34 20.93
N SER A 67 -1.12 2.49 21.32
CA SER A 67 -1.48 3.60 20.42
C SER A 67 -0.29 4.18 19.65
N GLU A 68 0.90 4.22 20.25
CA GLU A 68 2.12 4.73 19.62
C GLU A 68 2.53 3.88 18.41
N ILE A 69 2.65 2.57 18.59
CA ILE A 69 3.03 1.63 17.51
C ILE A 69 1.99 1.69 16.38
N GLN A 70 0.70 1.71 16.72
CA GLN A 70 -0.37 1.84 15.72
C GLN A 70 -0.29 3.18 14.97
N GLY A 71 0.04 4.27 15.66
CA GLY A 71 0.27 5.58 15.06
C GLY A 71 1.42 5.56 14.05
N MET A 72 2.58 5.00 14.44
CA MET A 72 3.73 4.85 13.56
C MET A 72 3.43 3.95 12.35
N ALA A 73 2.72 2.83 12.57
CA ALA A 73 2.27 1.93 11.52
C ALA A 73 1.38 2.64 10.50
N ASN A 74 0.45 3.48 10.95
CA ASN A 74 -0.43 4.28 10.10
C ASN A 74 0.35 5.32 9.29
N VAL A 75 1.33 5.99 9.89
CA VAL A 75 2.20 6.93 9.19
C VAL A 75 2.99 6.21 8.09
N LEU A 76 3.55 5.04 8.39
CA LEU A 76 4.27 4.23 7.42
C LEU A 76 3.37 3.77 6.26
N ALA A 77 2.17 3.26 6.55
CA ALA A 77 1.21 2.84 5.53
C ALA A 77 0.82 4.00 4.60
N ARG A 78 0.60 5.20 5.17
CA ARG A 78 0.31 6.43 4.40
C ARG A 78 1.49 6.84 3.52
N TYR A 79 2.72 6.72 4.02
CA TYR A 79 3.93 7.00 3.25
C TYR A 79 4.10 6.02 2.07
N ILE A 80 3.98 4.72 2.34
CA ILE A 80 4.06 3.67 1.30
C ILE A 80 2.96 3.88 0.25
N SER A 81 1.73 4.19 0.68
CA SER A 81 0.62 4.49 -0.23
C SER A 81 0.91 5.68 -1.14
N ARG A 82 1.49 6.75 -0.59
CA ARG A 82 1.92 7.90 -1.38
C ARG A 82 3.01 7.50 -2.37
N ASP A 83 3.96 6.69 -1.94
CA ASP A 83 5.08 6.28 -2.78
C ASP A 83 4.66 5.34 -3.92
N LEU A 84 3.69 4.44 -3.69
CA LEU A 84 3.04 3.63 -4.72
C LEU A 84 2.40 4.51 -5.81
N ARG A 85 1.69 5.57 -5.41
CA ARG A 85 1.11 6.52 -6.38
C ARG A 85 2.16 7.35 -7.11
N ARG A 86 3.29 7.67 -6.46
CA ARG A 86 4.42 8.38 -7.08
C ARG A 86 5.19 7.49 -8.06
N HIS A 87 5.29 6.20 -7.78
CA HIS A 87 5.95 5.20 -8.60
C HIS A 87 4.93 4.26 -9.27
N TYR A 88 3.83 4.82 -9.77
CA TYR A 88 2.75 4.03 -10.37
C TYR A 88 3.28 3.03 -11.41
N ARG A 89 2.84 1.78 -11.30
CA ARG A 89 3.29 0.59 -12.08
C ARG A 89 4.75 0.17 -11.89
N LYS A 90 5.51 0.83 -11.01
CA LYS A 90 6.90 0.53 -10.68
C LYS A 90 7.01 0.09 -9.23
N ILE A 91 6.29 -0.99 -8.91
CA ILE A 91 6.18 -1.53 -7.55
C ILE A 91 7.52 -2.03 -7.00
N ASP A 92 8.39 -2.51 -7.88
CA ASP A 92 9.78 -2.89 -7.62
C ASP A 92 10.53 -1.79 -6.86
N LYS A 93 10.43 -0.53 -7.34
CA LYS A 93 11.07 0.62 -6.69
C LYS A 93 10.61 0.84 -5.25
N VAL A 94 9.33 0.59 -4.98
CA VAL A 94 8.77 0.74 -3.63
C VAL A 94 9.23 -0.43 -2.77
N ILE A 95 9.08 -1.67 -3.24
CA ILE A 95 9.46 -2.88 -2.51
C ILE A 95 10.94 -2.86 -2.12
N GLU A 96 11.83 -2.45 -3.02
CA GLU A 96 13.28 -2.38 -2.75
C GLU A 96 13.64 -1.47 -1.57
N THR A 97 12.85 -0.42 -1.31
CA THR A 97 13.11 0.51 -0.21
C THR A 97 12.75 -0.04 1.17
N ILE A 98 11.79 -0.97 1.25
CA ILE A 98 11.22 -1.46 2.52
C ILE A 98 11.50 -2.94 2.79
N LYS A 99 11.86 -3.71 1.77
CA LYS A 99 12.18 -5.13 1.88
C LYS A 99 13.44 -5.34 2.71
N GLY A 100 13.38 -6.27 3.65
CA GLY A 100 14.54 -6.68 4.44
C GLY A 100 14.98 -5.70 5.53
N ILE A 101 14.25 -4.59 5.75
CA ILE A 101 14.45 -3.75 6.94
C ILE A 101 14.23 -4.62 8.17
N LYS A 102 15.16 -4.56 9.13
CA LYS A 102 15.13 -5.35 10.36
C LYS A 102 14.88 -4.43 11.55
N SER A 103 14.06 -4.87 12.49
CA SER A 103 13.78 -4.12 13.73
C SER A 103 14.05 -4.92 15.00
N ALA A 104 13.64 -6.18 15.03
CA ALA A 104 13.74 -7.07 16.18
C ALA A 104 13.82 -8.54 15.71
N ASP A 105 13.53 -9.50 16.59
CA ASP A 105 13.59 -10.92 16.28
C ASP A 105 12.68 -11.29 15.10
N PRO A 106 13.22 -11.89 14.03
CA PRO A 106 12.44 -12.22 12.85
C PRO A 106 11.37 -13.27 13.15
N VAL A 107 10.21 -13.16 12.49
CA VAL A 107 9.08 -14.08 12.68
C VAL A 107 8.87 -14.92 11.42
N ILE A 108 8.85 -16.24 11.58
CA ILE A 108 8.50 -17.18 10.50
C ILE A 108 6.99 -17.25 10.40
N GLN A 109 6.45 -17.05 9.20
CA GLN A 109 5.03 -17.20 8.95
C GLN A 109 4.64 -18.69 8.93
N THR A 110 3.52 -19.03 9.56
CA THR A 110 3.06 -20.41 9.71
C THR A 110 1.86 -20.77 8.82
N GLU A 111 1.25 -19.79 8.16
CA GLU A 111 0.02 -19.98 7.37
C GLU A 111 -0.03 -19.07 6.14
N GLY A 112 -0.96 -19.38 5.23
CA GLY A 112 -1.20 -18.62 4.00
C GLY A 112 -0.07 -18.72 2.96
N GLU A 113 -0.12 -17.86 1.95
CA GLU A 113 0.84 -17.81 0.83
C GLU A 113 2.28 -17.47 1.28
N LEU A 114 2.42 -16.93 2.49
CA LEU A 114 3.70 -16.58 3.09
C LEU A 114 4.28 -17.68 4.00
N ALA A 115 3.62 -18.84 4.16
CA ALA A 115 4.11 -19.91 5.03
C ALA A 115 5.59 -20.27 4.75
N GLY A 116 6.38 -20.40 5.83
CA GLY A 116 7.82 -20.64 5.77
C GLY A 116 8.67 -19.41 5.40
N LYS A 117 8.07 -18.25 5.09
CA LYS A 117 8.82 -17.00 4.86
C LYS A 117 9.12 -16.30 6.19
N VAL A 118 10.28 -15.67 6.26
CA VAL A 118 10.73 -14.86 7.41
C VAL A 118 10.35 -13.41 7.22
N VAL A 119 9.68 -12.80 8.21
CA VAL A 119 9.36 -11.38 8.29
C VAL A 119 10.29 -10.71 9.32
N TYR A 120 11.04 -9.71 8.89
CA TYR A 120 12.06 -9.05 9.73
C TYR A 120 11.54 -7.83 10.52
N SER A 121 10.46 -7.21 10.04
CA SER A 121 9.87 -5.99 10.60
C SER A 121 8.53 -5.69 9.94
N LEU A 122 7.84 -4.64 10.40
CA LEU A 122 6.62 -4.15 9.74
C LEU A 122 6.85 -3.63 8.29
N PRO A 123 7.88 -2.82 7.97
CA PRO A 123 8.21 -2.49 6.59
C PRO A 123 8.42 -3.72 5.69
N ASP A 124 9.12 -4.74 6.19
CA ASP A 124 9.34 -5.98 5.44
C ASP A 124 8.05 -6.81 5.27
N ALA A 125 7.10 -6.71 6.22
CA ALA A 125 5.75 -7.26 6.07
C ALA A 125 4.98 -6.57 4.93
N PHE A 126 5.05 -5.24 4.81
CA PHE A 126 4.46 -4.52 3.68
C PHE A 126 5.08 -4.95 2.35
N ALA A 127 6.41 -5.10 2.28
CA ALA A 127 7.09 -5.58 1.08
C ALA A 127 6.56 -6.94 0.62
N LYS A 128 6.34 -7.86 1.56
CA LYS A 128 5.82 -9.21 1.28
C LYS A 128 4.36 -9.19 0.82
N ALA A 129 3.51 -8.41 1.50
CA ALA A 129 2.11 -8.24 1.09
C ALA A 129 2.00 -7.66 -0.33
N LEU A 130 2.78 -6.63 -0.63
CA LEU A 130 2.85 -6.02 -1.97
C LEU A 130 3.37 -6.99 -3.03
N MET A 131 4.42 -7.76 -2.71
CA MET A 131 4.97 -8.74 -3.63
C MET A 131 3.98 -9.87 -3.93
N ASP A 132 3.29 -10.38 -2.91
CA ASP A 132 2.26 -11.43 -3.10
C ASP A 132 1.09 -10.91 -3.94
N TYR A 133 0.55 -9.74 -3.58
CA TYR A 133 -0.52 -9.09 -4.33
C TYR A 133 -0.15 -8.94 -5.80
N TYR A 134 1.04 -8.41 -6.09
CA TYR A 134 1.48 -8.20 -7.47
C TYR A 134 1.62 -9.52 -8.24
N LYS A 135 2.25 -10.53 -7.65
CA LYS A 135 2.42 -11.86 -8.26
C LYS A 135 1.10 -12.58 -8.52
N ARG A 136 0.09 -12.35 -7.69
CA ARG A 136 -1.25 -12.94 -7.88
C ARG A 136 -1.87 -12.55 -9.22
N TYR A 137 -1.64 -11.32 -9.67
CA TYR A 137 -2.23 -10.78 -10.89
C TYR A 137 -1.28 -10.66 -12.09
N HIS A 138 0.04 -10.63 -11.85
CA HIS A 138 1.07 -10.38 -12.87
C HIS A 138 2.10 -11.51 -12.94
N LYS A 139 1.66 -12.77 -12.93
CA LYS A 139 2.59 -13.91 -13.04
C LYS A 139 3.44 -13.77 -14.31
N PRO A 140 4.76 -13.96 -14.23
CA PRO A 140 5.55 -14.11 -15.45
C PRO A 140 5.08 -15.38 -16.17
N ASN A 141 4.90 -15.27 -17.50
CA ASN A 141 4.70 -16.41 -18.39
C ASN A 141 5.89 -17.36 -18.34
#